data_AF-A0A6P4ZG92-F1
#
_entry.id   AF-A0A6P4ZG92-F1
#
_cell.length_a   1.000
_cell.length_b   1.000
_cell.length_c   1.000
_cell.angle_alpha   90.00
_cell.angle_beta   90.00
_cell.angle_gamma   90.00
#
_symmetry.space_group_name_H-M   'P 1'
#
loop_
_entity.id
_entity.type
_entity.pdbx_description
1 polymer ?
#
loop_
_entity_poly.entity_id
_entity_poly.type
_entity_poly.pdbx_seq_one_letter_code
_entity_poly.pdbx_strand_id
1 'polypeptide(L)'
;MWNINSWNRSTCRKPRQQFVFIKTHKTGSMTTVNIFQRYVIYHNLTPLVAKAANYVSWPFPPAETDYVHTPGENYDALFGHMVYNKTWLQSKFPPNTVYISLIREPVSHLKSCMRFYSLPKLLNITSTNPIKTFLKDPWKYRHLSEAYFSFCNVTWDGTRNHLAFDLGYPTEGADNMEAAEEYIRELEYDFTLFLLLEHMDESLVLLRRLMCWEIQDVLYDTTPKNVRNYTYKSYTPTAEELANLRKWKAVDYRLYDTFNRSLWRKIAGQGPDFYQELHYYRELNKNVSWFCRGEQRRKPRLKLTVKTSQWSPQFVIDAKYCKEISARSVDLMREIRRKASFKVDTRWQIVMPVNNVRAIINGRPTFKYNIEQKRYEAASKKTKPEQKE
;
A
#
# COMPACT_ATOMS: atom_id res chain seq x y z
N MET A 1 -6.33 10.67 -24.62
CA MET A 1 -7.31 11.64 -24.09
C MET A 1 -8.50 10.85 -23.53
N TRP A 2 -8.63 10.75 -22.21
CA TRP A 2 -9.81 10.14 -21.59
C TRP A 2 -10.83 11.25 -21.33
N ASN A 3 -11.97 11.17 -22.01
CA ASN A 3 -13.07 12.12 -21.89
C ASN A 3 -13.72 11.93 -20.51
N ILE A 4 -13.43 12.80 -19.54
CA ILE A 4 -14.04 12.79 -18.21
C ILE A 4 -15.39 13.48 -18.33
N ASN A 5 -16.39 12.73 -18.81
CA ASN A 5 -17.78 13.17 -18.77
C ASN A 5 -18.38 12.87 -17.39
N SER A 6 -19.17 13.83 -16.92
CA SER A 6 -20.00 13.80 -15.70
C SER A 6 -20.57 12.42 -15.40
N TRP A 7 -20.48 11.98 -14.14
CA TRP A 7 -21.02 10.70 -13.71
C TRP A 7 -22.55 10.69 -13.85
N ASN A 8 -23.08 9.88 -14.75
CA ASN A 8 -24.50 9.57 -14.83
C ASN A 8 -24.66 8.06 -14.58
N ARG A 9 -25.63 7.63 -13.76
CA ARG A 9 -25.93 6.20 -13.51
C ARG A 9 -26.09 5.40 -14.82
N SER A 10 -26.44 6.07 -15.93
CA SER A 10 -26.54 5.49 -17.28
C SER A 10 -25.19 5.16 -17.97
N THR A 11 -24.05 5.63 -17.43
CA THR A 11 -22.70 5.41 -18.00
C THR A 11 -21.97 4.18 -17.42
N CYS A 12 -22.30 3.76 -16.19
CA CYS A 12 -21.74 2.54 -15.60
C CYS A 12 -22.54 1.31 -16.03
N ARG A 13 -22.17 0.72 -17.17
CA ARG A 13 -22.86 -0.47 -17.71
C ARG A 13 -22.39 -1.79 -17.10
N LYS A 14 -21.12 -1.91 -16.70
CA LYS A 14 -20.54 -3.12 -16.10
C LYS A 14 -19.42 -2.77 -15.10
N PRO A 15 -19.36 -3.43 -13.93
CA PRO A 15 -18.24 -3.30 -12.99
C PRO A 15 -16.91 -3.68 -13.65
N ARG A 16 -15.88 -2.86 -13.48
CA ARG A 16 -14.52 -3.20 -13.92
C ARG A 16 -13.94 -4.25 -12.96
N GLN A 17 -13.38 -5.32 -13.52
CA GLN A 17 -12.87 -6.45 -12.73
C GLN A 17 -11.35 -6.54 -12.76
N GLN A 18 -10.71 -6.09 -13.84
CA GLN A 18 -9.27 -6.13 -14.00
C GLN A 18 -8.60 -4.90 -13.38
N PHE A 19 -7.82 -5.09 -12.32
CA PHE A 19 -7.11 -3.99 -11.65
C PHE A 19 -5.78 -4.40 -11.03
N VAL A 20 -4.82 -3.47 -11.04
CA VAL A 20 -3.54 -3.61 -10.35
C VAL A 20 -3.44 -2.52 -9.30
N PHE A 21 -3.31 -2.93 -8.04
CA PHE A 21 -3.01 -2.04 -6.93
C PHE A 21 -1.53 -2.10 -6.57
N ILE A 22 -0.79 -1.07 -6.96
CA ILE A 22 0.60 -0.90 -6.52
C ILE A 22 0.60 -0.30 -5.12
N LYS A 23 0.88 -1.17 -4.17
CA LYS A 23 0.94 -0.83 -2.77
C LYS A 23 2.27 -0.16 -2.44
N THR A 24 2.20 1.10 -2.01
CA THR A 24 3.32 1.76 -1.35
C THR A 24 3.36 1.43 0.15
N HIS A 25 4.56 1.44 0.71
CA HIS A 25 4.81 1.18 2.11
C HIS A 25 4.43 2.39 2.96
N LYS A 26 3.92 2.10 4.17
CA LYS A 26 3.63 3.09 5.23
C LYS A 26 2.52 4.10 4.93
N THR A 27 1.70 3.82 3.93
CA THR A 27 0.58 4.65 3.46
C THR A 27 -0.80 4.17 3.93
N GLY A 28 -0.88 3.24 4.89
CA GLY A 28 -2.17 2.75 5.38
C GLY A 28 -2.86 1.75 4.43
N SER A 29 -2.14 1.25 3.44
CA SER A 29 -2.60 0.32 2.40
C SER A 29 -3.23 -0.99 2.86
N MET A 30 -3.14 -1.35 4.15
CA MET A 30 -3.83 -2.53 4.68
C MET A 30 -5.36 -2.42 4.60
N THR A 31 -5.91 -1.22 4.76
CA THR A 31 -7.35 -0.97 4.62
C THR A 31 -7.79 -1.17 3.17
N THR A 32 -7.07 -0.57 2.22
CA THR A 32 -7.36 -0.70 0.78
C THR A 32 -7.17 -2.13 0.27
N VAL A 33 -6.15 -2.85 0.74
CA VAL A 33 -5.96 -4.27 0.39
C VAL A 33 -7.13 -5.14 0.86
N ASN A 34 -7.74 -4.84 2.02
CA ASN A 34 -8.93 -5.57 2.49
C ASN A 34 -10.11 -5.37 1.53
N ILE A 35 -10.35 -4.14 1.07
CA ILE A 35 -11.37 -3.82 0.05
C ILE A 35 -11.16 -4.67 -1.20
N PHE A 36 -9.94 -4.67 -1.76
CA PHE A 36 -9.62 -5.42 -2.97
C PHE A 36 -9.71 -6.93 -2.81
N GLN A 37 -9.28 -7.47 -1.66
CA GLN A 37 -9.39 -8.90 -1.36
C GLN A 37 -10.85 -9.33 -1.26
N ARG A 38 -11.70 -8.53 -0.62
CA ARG A 38 -13.14 -8.81 -0.53
C ARG A 38 -13.79 -8.77 -1.91
N TYR A 39 -13.47 -7.77 -2.73
CA TYR A 39 -13.97 -7.70 -4.10
C TYR A 39 -13.59 -8.94 -4.92
N VAL A 40 -12.32 -9.35 -4.87
CA VAL A 40 -11.87 -10.59 -5.52
C VAL A 40 -12.62 -11.83 -5.02
N ILE A 41 -12.87 -11.94 -3.71
CA ILE A 41 -13.61 -13.07 -3.12
C ILE A 41 -15.06 -13.09 -3.60
N TYR A 42 -15.76 -11.94 -3.56
CA TYR A 42 -17.17 -11.82 -3.91
C TYR A 42 -17.46 -11.98 -5.40
N HIS A 43 -16.54 -11.53 -6.24
CA HIS A 43 -16.67 -11.60 -7.70
C HIS A 43 -15.94 -12.79 -8.34
N ASN A 44 -15.38 -13.68 -7.51
CA ASN A 44 -14.67 -14.89 -7.94
C ASN A 44 -13.57 -14.62 -9.00
N LEU A 45 -12.80 -13.55 -8.76
CA LEU A 45 -11.71 -13.14 -9.64
C LEU A 45 -10.44 -13.95 -9.36
N THR A 46 -9.53 -13.99 -10.33
CA THR A 46 -8.24 -14.69 -10.23
C THR A 46 -7.11 -13.70 -9.96
N PRO A 47 -6.71 -13.48 -8.69
CA PRO A 47 -5.61 -12.58 -8.39
C PRO A 47 -4.26 -13.22 -8.68
N LEU A 48 -3.25 -12.40 -9.01
CA LEU A 48 -1.85 -12.81 -8.94
C LEU A 48 -1.43 -12.92 -7.48
N VAL A 49 -1.03 -14.13 -7.07
CA VAL A 49 -0.70 -14.45 -5.68
C VAL A 49 0.73 -14.94 -5.59
N ALA A 50 1.50 -14.39 -4.65
CA ALA A 50 2.83 -14.91 -4.35
C ALA A 50 2.78 -16.32 -3.75
N LYS A 51 3.78 -17.16 -4.05
CA LYS A 51 3.83 -18.58 -3.61
C LYS A 51 3.89 -18.76 -2.09
N ALA A 52 4.49 -17.80 -1.38
CA ALA A 52 4.76 -17.94 0.05
C ALA A 52 3.91 -16.99 0.93
N ALA A 53 4.00 -15.68 0.73
CA ALA A 53 3.40 -14.68 1.64
C ALA A 53 2.81 -13.48 0.88
N ASN A 54 2.80 -12.28 1.47
CA ASN A 54 2.13 -11.13 0.88
C ASN A 54 3.00 -10.31 -0.10
N TYR A 55 4.28 -10.67 -0.24
CA TYR A 55 5.19 -10.04 -1.18
C TYR A 55 5.27 -10.90 -2.43
N VAL A 56 4.90 -10.31 -3.56
CA VAL A 56 5.15 -10.87 -4.89
C VAL A 56 6.60 -10.61 -5.23
N SER A 57 7.06 -9.38 -5.04
CA SER A 57 8.47 -9.02 -5.06
C SER A 57 8.70 -7.78 -4.20
N TRP A 58 9.95 -7.43 -3.92
CA TRP A 58 10.45 -6.14 -3.41
C TRP A 58 11.87 -6.43 -2.91
N PRO A 59 12.89 -5.61 -3.20
CA PRO A 59 12.88 -4.27 -3.80
C PRO A 59 13.04 -4.24 -5.33
N PHE A 60 12.83 -5.36 -6.03
CA PHE A 60 13.03 -5.46 -7.48
C PHE A 60 11.84 -6.20 -8.14
N PRO A 61 11.79 -6.28 -9.48
CA PRO A 61 10.71 -6.96 -10.19
C PRO A 61 10.56 -8.45 -9.82
N PRO A 62 9.36 -9.05 -9.93
CA PRO A 62 9.16 -10.46 -9.61
C PRO A 62 9.94 -11.39 -10.54
N ALA A 63 10.53 -12.44 -9.97
CA ALA A 63 10.95 -13.58 -10.78
C ALA A 63 9.74 -14.50 -11.03
N GLU A 64 9.75 -15.27 -12.12
CA GLU A 64 8.72 -16.26 -12.43
C GLU A 64 8.55 -17.27 -11.26
N THR A 65 9.59 -17.51 -10.48
CA THR A 65 9.51 -18.40 -9.32
C THR A 65 8.75 -17.82 -8.12
N ASP A 66 8.45 -16.52 -8.08
CA ASP A 66 7.93 -15.83 -6.89
C ASP A 66 6.39 -15.90 -6.74
N TYR A 67 5.66 -16.20 -7.81
CA TYR A 67 4.19 -16.20 -7.83
C TYR A 67 3.56 -17.45 -8.45
N VAL A 68 2.27 -17.64 -8.18
CA VAL A 68 1.50 -18.78 -8.68
C VAL A 68 1.05 -18.51 -10.10
N HIS A 69 1.48 -19.36 -11.03
CA HIS A 69 1.11 -19.30 -12.43
C HIS A 69 -0.33 -19.77 -12.67
N THR A 70 -1.02 -19.09 -13.58
CA THR A 70 -2.32 -19.51 -14.12
C THR A 70 -2.16 -20.05 -15.54
N PRO A 71 -3.07 -20.91 -16.03
CA PRO A 71 -3.10 -21.24 -17.44
C PRO A 71 -3.20 -19.97 -18.29
N GLY A 72 -2.18 -19.73 -19.13
CA GLY A 72 -2.11 -18.55 -20.01
C GLY A 72 -1.61 -17.26 -19.36
N GLU A 73 -1.07 -17.29 -18.13
CA GLU A 73 -0.44 -16.14 -17.45
C GLU A 73 -1.33 -14.87 -17.35
N ASN A 74 -2.65 -15.06 -17.27
CA ASN A 74 -3.61 -13.97 -17.13
C ASN A 74 -4.16 -13.89 -15.71
N TYR A 75 -4.28 -12.67 -15.19
CA TYR A 75 -4.77 -12.36 -13.85
C TYR A 75 -5.77 -11.21 -13.88
N ASP A 76 -6.75 -11.25 -12.98
CA ASP A 76 -7.75 -10.19 -12.83
C ASP A 76 -7.31 -9.12 -11.83
N ALA A 77 -6.53 -9.49 -10.80
CA ALA A 77 -6.22 -8.57 -9.72
C ALA A 77 -4.79 -8.71 -9.21
N LEU A 78 -4.20 -7.60 -8.78
CA LEU A 78 -2.96 -7.59 -8.00
C LEU A 78 -3.08 -6.61 -6.84
N PHE A 79 -2.66 -7.02 -5.65
CA PHE A 79 -2.59 -6.17 -4.45
C PHE A 79 -1.48 -6.62 -3.48
N GLY A 80 -0.59 -7.51 -3.95
CA GLY A 80 0.61 -7.93 -3.22
C GLY A 80 1.67 -6.84 -3.24
N HIS A 81 2.60 -6.86 -2.28
CA HIS A 81 3.75 -5.96 -2.35
C HIS A 81 4.61 -6.30 -3.57
N MET A 82 4.96 -5.27 -4.35
CA MET A 82 5.96 -5.26 -5.42
C MET A 82 6.43 -3.84 -5.70
N VAL A 83 7.57 -3.72 -6.38
CA VAL A 83 7.97 -2.46 -7.02
C VAL A 83 7.27 -2.39 -8.38
N TYR A 84 6.64 -1.26 -8.70
CA TYR A 84 5.97 -1.08 -9.99
C TYR A 84 6.93 -1.32 -11.15
N ASN A 85 6.47 -2.11 -12.12
CA ASN A 85 7.17 -2.34 -13.38
C ASN A 85 6.12 -2.45 -14.47
N LYS A 86 5.98 -1.38 -15.27
CA LYS A 86 4.97 -1.27 -16.32
C LYS A 86 5.04 -2.42 -17.32
N THR A 87 6.21 -2.65 -17.90
CA THR A 87 6.43 -3.66 -18.94
C THR A 87 6.08 -5.06 -18.43
N TRP A 88 6.53 -5.41 -17.22
CA TRP A 88 6.21 -6.68 -16.61
C TRP A 88 4.70 -6.83 -16.36
N LEU A 89 4.04 -5.80 -15.80
CA LEU A 89 2.60 -5.84 -15.53
C LEU A 89 1.77 -5.96 -16.81
N GLN A 90 2.13 -5.24 -17.88
CA GLN A 90 1.49 -5.34 -19.19
C GLN A 90 1.62 -6.74 -19.82
N SER A 91 2.68 -7.50 -19.47
CA SER A 91 2.82 -8.88 -19.92
C SER A 91 1.93 -9.89 -19.18
N LYS A 92 1.39 -9.53 -18.01
CA LYS A 92 0.60 -10.43 -17.14
C LYS A 92 -0.88 -10.04 -17.02
N PHE A 93 -1.22 -8.80 -17.37
CA PHE A 93 -2.56 -8.24 -17.21
C PHE A 93 -3.11 -7.74 -18.54
N PRO A 94 -4.44 -7.88 -18.78
CA PRO A 94 -5.06 -7.40 -20.01
C PRO A 94 -4.87 -5.89 -20.26
N PRO A 95 -4.87 -5.42 -21.53
CA PRO A 95 -4.63 -4.01 -21.86
C PRO A 95 -5.57 -2.99 -21.20
N ASN A 96 -6.79 -3.38 -20.81
CA ASN A 96 -7.79 -2.53 -20.17
C ASN A 96 -7.72 -2.54 -18.62
N THR A 97 -6.65 -3.08 -18.05
CA THR A 97 -6.45 -3.16 -16.60
C THR A 97 -6.34 -1.77 -15.97
N VAL A 98 -7.06 -1.57 -14.86
CA VAL A 98 -7.04 -0.33 -14.10
C VAL A 98 -5.89 -0.31 -13.11
N TYR A 99 -4.97 0.65 -13.24
CA TYR A 99 -3.87 0.83 -12.30
C TYR A 99 -4.25 1.82 -11.19
N ILE A 100 -4.07 1.38 -9.95
CA ILE A 100 -4.41 2.10 -8.73
C ILE A 100 -3.18 2.11 -7.83
N SER A 101 -2.94 3.23 -7.13
CA SER A 101 -1.99 3.27 -6.03
C SER A 101 -2.56 4.06 -4.86
N LEU A 102 -1.84 4.09 -3.74
CA LEU A 102 -2.15 4.86 -2.55
C LEU A 102 -0.88 5.56 -2.11
N ILE A 103 -0.93 6.86 -1.89
CA ILE A 103 0.19 7.63 -1.32
C ILE A 103 -0.24 8.36 -0.05
N ARG A 104 0.72 8.99 0.62
CA ARG A 104 0.53 9.63 1.92
C ARG A 104 1.33 10.93 1.98
N GLU A 105 0.84 11.90 2.72
CA GLU A 105 1.52 13.17 2.96
C GLU A 105 2.97 12.92 3.45
N PRO A 106 4.00 13.52 2.80
CA PRO A 106 5.41 13.17 3.01
C PRO A 106 5.94 13.27 4.45
N VAL A 107 5.51 14.26 5.25
CA VAL A 107 5.93 14.42 6.65
C VAL A 107 5.40 13.26 7.48
N SER A 108 4.10 12.98 7.38
CA SER A 108 3.46 11.91 8.13
C SER A 108 3.93 10.52 7.66
N HIS A 109 4.27 10.38 6.39
CA HIS A 109 4.93 9.21 5.82
C HIS A 109 6.33 8.99 6.42
N LEU A 110 7.19 10.02 6.44
CA LEU A 110 8.52 9.96 7.04
C LEU A 110 8.45 9.49 8.51
N LYS A 111 7.54 10.06 9.32
CA LYS A 111 7.35 9.65 10.72
C LYS A 111 7.02 8.16 10.85
N SER A 112 6.17 7.66 9.96
CA SER A 112 5.78 6.25 9.89
C SER A 112 6.95 5.34 9.48
N CYS A 113 7.76 5.77 8.50
CA CYS A 113 8.99 5.11 8.07
C CYS A 113 10.03 5.04 9.19
N MET A 114 10.35 6.17 9.81
CA MET A 114 11.30 6.30 10.91
C MET A 114 11.01 5.30 12.02
N ARG A 115 9.73 5.18 12.43
CA ARG A 115 9.34 4.22 13.45
C ARG A 115 9.41 2.77 12.97
N PHE A 116 8.93 2.49 11.76
CA PHE A 116 8.73 1.12 11.30
C PHE A 116 10.04 0.42 10.95
N TYR A 117 10.94 1.11 10.25
CA TYR A 117 12.23 0.57 9.80
C TYR A 117 13.35 0.77 10.83
N SER A 118 13.06 1.38 11.98
CA SER A 118 14.07 1.77 12.97
C SER A 118 15.14 2.70 12.40
N LEU A 119 14.75 3.61 11.48
CA LEU A 119 15.70 4.52 10.83
C LEU A 119 16.51 5.36 11.82
N PRO A 120 16.02 5.80 13.00
CA PRO A 120 16.87 6.50 13.96
C PRO A 120 18.11 5.69 14.37
N LYS A 121 18.02 4.35 14.44
CA LYS A 121 19.18 3.50 14.70
C LYS A 121 20.12 3.44 13.50
N LEU A 122 19.58 3.37 12.29
CA LEU A 122 20.35 3.39 11.04
C LEU A 122 21.12 4.72 10.87
N LEU A 123 20.47 5.83 11.21
CA LEU A 123 21.00 7.19 11.10
C LEU A 123 21.89 7.60 12.30
N ASN A 124 22.12 6.72 13.27
CA ASN A 124 22.82 7.02 14.52
C ASN A 124 22.24 8.22 15.31
N ILE A 125 20.91 8.38 15.29
CA ILE A 125 20.21 9.45 16.02
C ILE A 125 19.72 8.91 17.37
N THR A 126 20.27 9.45 18.46
CA THR A 126 19.96 9.05 19.85
C THR A 126 19.02 10.02 20.57
N SER A 127 18.71 11.17 19.97
CA SER A 127 17.83 12.18 20.56
C SER A 127 16.41 11.65 20.80
N THR A 128 15.72 12.19 21.81
CA THR A 128 14.33 11.84 22.16
C THR A 128 13.34 12.04 21.02
N ASN A 129 13.56 13.07 20.18
CA ASN A 129 12.80 13.33 18.97
C ASN A 129 13.72 13.25 17.73
N PRO A 130 13.86 12.05 17.14
CA PRO A 130 14.71 11.85 15.98
C PRO A 130 14.20 12.57 14.72
N ILE A 131 12.90 12.87 14.63
CA ILE A 131 12.36 13.66 13.52
C ILE A 131 12.89 15.08 13.58
N LYS A 132 12.76 15.74 14.73
CA LYS A 132 13.31 17.08 14.95
C LYS A 132 14.80 17.13 14.62
N THR A 133 15.57 16.17 15.13
CA THR A 133 17.02 16.11 14.88
C THR A 133 17.36 15.92 13.41
N PHE A 134 16.66 15.00 12.73
CA PHE A 134 16.87 14.76 11.30
C PHE A 134 16.50 15.98 10.44
N LEU A 135 15.40 16.67 10.76
CA LEU A 135 14.90 17.79 9.95
C LEU A 135 15.71 19.08 10.05
N LYS A 136 16.56 19.22 11.06
CA LYS A 136 17.51 20.35 11.16
C LYS A 136 18.49 20.36 9.99
N ASP A 137 19.02 19.20 9.63
CA ASP A 137 19.95 19.03 8.51
C ASP A 137 19.88 17.58 7.99
N PRO A 138 18.93 17.27 7.09
CA PRO A 138 18.80 15.93 6.53
C PRO A 138 20.04 15.45 5.77
N TRP A 139 20.78 16.36 5.12
CA TRP A 139 21.92 16.03 4.27
C TRP A 139 23.09 15.42 5.04
N LYS A 140 23.26 15.81 6.32
CA LYS A 140 24.22 15.20 7.24
C LYS A 140 24.10 13.67 7.31
N TYR A 141 22.91 13.13 7.06
CA TYR A 141 22.62 11.70 7.21
C TYR A 141 22.65 10.92 5.90
N ARG A 142 22.96 11.54 4.76
CA ARG A 142 22.84 10.94 3.43
C ARG A 142 23.50 9.56 3.31
N HIS A 143 24.76 9.45 3.73
CA HIS A 143 25.51 8.19 3.63
C HIS A 143 25.04 7.12 4.64
N LEU A 144 24.27 7.52 5.66
CA LEU A 144 23.71 6.62 6.65
C LEU A 144 22.28 6.19 6.31
N SER A 145 21.52 7.00 5.57
CA SER A 145 20.11 6.71 5.24
C SER A 145 19.95 5.64 4.16
N GLU A 146 20.97 5.47 3.32
CA GLU A 146 21.02 4.46 2.27
C GLU A 146 21.23 3.05 2.86
N ALA A 147 20.26 2.17 2.60
CA ALA A 147 20.32 0.76 2.95
C ALA A 147 20.53 -0.07 1.69
N TYR A 148 21.73 -0.62 1.56
CA TYR A 148 22.13 -1.47 0.44
C TYR A 148 21.71 -2.92 0.66
N PHE A 149 20.94 -3.46 -0.30
CA PHE A 149 20.48 -4.85 -0.31
C PHE A 149 21.38 -5.71 -1.19
N SER A 150 22.43 -6.25 -0.59
CA SER A 150 23.48 -7.07 -1.24
C SER A 150 22.96 -8.23 -2.08
N PHE A 151 21.83 -8.85 -1.72
CA PHE A 151 21.28 -9.99 -2.46
C PHE A 151 20.71 -9.64 -3.85
N CYS A 152 20.52 -8.35 -4.14
CA CYS A 152 19.96 -7.89 -5.41
C CYS A 152 20.62 -6.63 -5.98
N ASN A 153 21.69 -6.13 -5.36
CA ASN A 153 22.39 -4.91 -5.77
C ASN A 153 21.46 -3.69 -5.90
N VAL A 154 20.60 -3.48 -4.91
CA VAL A 154 19.64 -2.36 -4.88
C VAL A 154 19.85 -1.53 -3.62
N THR A 155 19.91 -0.22 -3.79
CA THR A 155 19.92 0.74 -2.68
C THR A 155 18.52 1.26 -2.42
N TRP A 156 18.13 1.33 -1.16
CA TRP A 156 16.86 1.90 -0.72
C TRP A 156 17.09 2.95 0.36
N ASP A 157 16.43 4.10 0.25
CA ASP A 157 16.46 5.14 1.28
C ASP A 157 15.04 5.44 1.80
N GLY A 158 14.77 4.95 3.03
CA GLY A 158 13.49 5.14 3.71
C GLY A 158 13.18 6.57 4.16
N THR A 159 14.15 7.47 4.09
CA THR A 159 14.01 8.89 4.42
C THR A 159 13.77 9.76 3.20
N ARG A 160 14.04 9.28 1.98
CA ARG A 160 14.22 10.11 0.79
C ARG A 160 13.14 9.98 -0.27
N ASN A 161 13.20 9.04 -1.21
CA ASN A 161 12.21 8.88 -2.29
C ASN A 161 11.38 7.59 -2.15
N HIS A 162 11.14 7.13 -0.92
CA HIS A 162 10.52 5.83 -0.65
C HIS A 162 9.16 5.61 -1.33
N LEU A 163 8.31 6.65 -1.47
CA LEU A 163 7.04 6.49 -2.19
C LEU A 163 7.29 6.25 -3.68
N ALA A 164 8.16 7.07 -4.29
CA ALA A 164 8.53 6.92 -5.69
C ALA A 164 9.28 5.61 -5.96
N PHE A 165 10.07 5.12 -4.99
CA PHE A 165 10.76 3.83 -5.07
C PHE A 165 9.80 2.65 -5.19
N ASP A 166 8.75 2.60 -4.38
CA ASP A 166 7.71 1.57 -4.52
C ASP A 166 6.99 1.66 -5.88
N LEU A 167 6.94 2.85 -6.46
CA LEU A 167 6.39 3.14 -7.78
C LEU A 167 7.42 2.99 -8.91
N GLY A 168 8.60 2.42 -8.66
CA GLY A 168 9.58 2.06 -9.70
C GLY A 168 10.66 3.10 -9.98
N TYR A 169 10.67 4.25 -9.30
CA TYR A 169 11.72 5.26 -9.46
C TYR A 169 12.94 4.97 -8.59
N PRO A 170 14.16 4.82 -9.15
CA PRO A 170 15.33 4.38 -8.41
C PRO A 170 15.81 5.38 -7.34
N THR A 171 16.46 4.88 -6.29
CA THR A 171 17.02 5.71 -5.20
C THR A 171 18.12 6.63 -5.72
N GLU A 172 18.91 6.16 -6.67
CA GLU A 172 20.02 6.87 -7.31
C GLU A 172 19.52 8.09 -8.10
N GLY A 173 18.27 8.07 -8.56
CA GLY A 173 17.62 9.19 -9.25
C GLY A 173 17.12 10.29 -8.32
N ALA A 174 17.21 10.15 -6.99
CA ALA A 174 16.52 11.05 -6.06
C ALA A 174 17.00 12.52 -6.05
N ASP A 175 18.14 12.84 -6.69
CA ASP A 175 18.58 14.23 -6.94
C ASP A 175 18.21 14.76 -8.34
N ASN A 176 17.80 13.90 -9.27
CA ASN A 176 17.49 14.28 -10.64
C ASN A 176 16.00 14.62 -10.78
N MET A 177 15.66 15.87 -10.49
CA MET A 177 14.26 16.33 -10.56
C MET A 177 13.69 16.34 -11.98
N GLU A 178 14.49 16.55 -13.01
CA GLU A 178 14.03 16.51 -14.40
C GLU A 178 13.55 15.09 -14.78
N ALA A 179 14.39 14.09 -14.53
CA ALA A 179 14.03 12.69 -14.74
C ALA A 179 12.87 12.25 -13.84
N ALA A 180 12.81 12.73 -12.60
CA ALA A 180 11.70 12.44 -11.70
C ALA A 180 10.38 13.02 -12.21
N GLU A 181 10.39 14.24 -12.76
CA GLU A 181 9.19 14.87 -13.31
C GLU A 181 8.69 14.20 -14.59
N GLU A 182 9.59 13.75 -15.47
CA GLU A 182 9.24 12.90 -16.61
C GLU A 182 8.56 11.62 -16.13
N TYR A 183 9.18 10.91 -15.19
CA TYR A 183 8.63 9.67 -14.66
C TYR A 183 7.27 9.86 -13.97
N ILE A 184 7.09 10.96 -13.22
CA ILE A 184 5.81 11.29 -12.59
C ILE A 184 4.72 11.57 -13.64
N ARG A 185 5.06 12.16 -14.80
CA ARG A 185 4.12 12.33 -15.91
C ARG A 185 3.72 10.98 -16.53
N GLU A 186 4.65 10.04 -16.67
CA GLU A 186 4.33 8.67 -17.08
C GLU A 186 3.37 8.00 -16.09
N LEU A 187 3.61 8.14 -14.78
CA LEU A 187 2.71 7.62 -13.75
C LEU A 187 1.31 8.27 -13.82
N GLU A 188 1.20 9.57 -14.12
CA GLU A 188 -0.11 10.23 -14.30
C GLU A 188 -0.86 9.71 -15.52
N TYR A 189 -0.14 9.29 -16.56
CA TYR A 189 -0.74 8.63 -17.73
C TYR A 189 -1.16 7.19 -17.43
N ASP A 190 -0.32 6.42 -16.74
CA ASP A 190 -0.51 4.98 -16.52
C ASP A 190 -1.57 4.68 -15.45
N PHE A 191 -1.60 5.47 -14.37
CA PHE A 191 -2.49 5.21 -13.26
C PHE A 191 -3.84 5.90 -13.43
N THR A 192 -4.90 5.11 -13.29
CA THR A 192 -6.26 5.64 -13.30
C THR A 192 -6.54 6.47 -12.05
N LEU A 193 -6.05 6.04 -10.89
CA LEU A 193 -6.29 6.72 -9.62
C LEU A 193 -5.14 6.49 -8.62
N PHE A 194 -4.62 7.58 -8.07
CA PHE A 194 -3.88 7.58 -6.82
C PHE A 194 -4.83 7.96 -5.68
N LEU A 195 -5.06 7.01 -4.77
CA LEU A 195 -5.72 7.28 -3.50
C LEU A 195 -4.77 8.08 -2.60
N LEU A 196 -5.32 8.95 -1.75
CA LEU A 196 -4.55 9.66 -0.73
C LEU A 196 -5.01 9.23 0.65
N LEU A 197 -4.08 8.87 1.53
CA LEU A 197 -4.43 8.42 2.88
C LEU A 197 -5.21 9.48 3.66
N GLU A 198 -4.88 10.76 3.46
CA GLU A 198 -5.52 11.91 4.13
C GLU A 198 -6.93 12.20 3.59
N HIS A 199 -7.26 11.68 2.40
CA HIS A 199 -8.54 11.85 1.71
C HIS A 199 -9.12 10.50 1.33
N MET A 200 -9.05 9.54 2.25
CA MET A 200 -9.41 8.13 1.97
C MET A 200 -10.87 7.99 1.53
N ASP A 201 -11.81 8.67 2.19
CA ASP A 201 -13.23 8.56 1.84
C ASP A 201 -13.52 9.14 0.45
N GLU A 202 -12.98 10.33 0.16
CA GLU A 202 -13.05 10.95 -1.17
C GLU A 202 -12.46 10.03 -2.24
N SER A 203 -11.28 9.47 -1.95
CA SER A 203 -10.57 8.57 -2.84
C SER A 203 -11.37 7.29 -3.12
N LEU A 204 -12.05 6.73 -2.10
CA LEU A 204 -12.84 5.50 -2.25
C LEU A 204 -14.18 5.74 -2.96
N VAL A 205 -14.83 6.88 -2.76
CA VAL A 205 -16.02 7.26 -3.53
C VAL A 205 -15.65 7.46 -5.00
N LEU A 206 -14.54 8.15 -5.29
CA LEU A 206 -14.06 8.29 -6.66
C LEU A 206 -13.68 6.94 -7.27
N LEU A 207 -12.97 6.08 -6.53
CA LEU A 207 -12.65 4.71 -6.95
C LEU A 207 -13.92 3.94 -7.34
N ARG A 208 -14.95 4.00 -6.49
CA ARG A 208 -16.24 3.35 -6.76
C ARG A 208 -16.84 3.80 -8.09
N ARG A 209 -16.89 5.12 -8.32
CA ARG A 209 -17.41 5.70 -9.57
C ARG A 209 -16.61 5.25 -10.79
N LEU A 210 -15.27 5.29 -10.72
CA LEU A 210 -14.37 4.91 -11.81
C LEU A 210 -14.39 3.41 -12.12
N MET A 211 -14.62 2.58 -11.11
CA MET A 211 -14.66 1.13 -11.24
C MET A 211 -16.07 0.58 -11.50
N CYS A 212 -17.11 1.42 -11.39
CA CYS A 212 -18.51 0.99 -11.42
C CYS A 212 -18.80 -0.10 -10.39
N TRP A 213 -18.20 0.00 -9.20
CA TRP A 213 -18.42 -0.93 -8.08
C TRP A 213 -19.63 -0.51 -7.25
N GLU A 214 -20.22 -1.44 -6.50
CA GLU A 214 -21.29 -1.10 -5.56
C GLU A 214 -20.74 -0.42 -4.30
N ILE A 215 -21.57 0.33 -3.57
CA ILE A 215 -21.09 1.03 -2.36
C ILE A 215 -20.60 0.04 -1.31
N GLN A 216 -21.24 -1.13 -1.21
CA GLN A 216 -20.87 -2.19 -0.28
C GLN A 216 -19.47 -2.78 -0.56
N ASP A 217 -18.95 -2.61 -1.78
CA ASP A 217 -17.64 -3.14 -2.17
C ASP A 217 -16.50 -2.27 -1.61
N VAL A 218 -16.74 -0.97 -1.44
CA VAL A 218 -15.74 0.01 -0.99
C VAL A 218 -15.91 0.45 0.47
N LEU A 219 -16.84 -0.15 1.23
CA LEU A 219 -16.93 0.07 2.68
C LEU A 219 -15.75 -0.58 3.39
N TYR A 220 -15.25 0.10 4.43
CA TYR A 220 -14.11 -0.37 5.21
C TYR A 220 -14.31 -0.17 6.71
N ASP A 221 -13.50 -0.89 7.48
CA ASP A 221 -13.53 -0.80 8.93
C ASP A 221 -12.88 0.52 9.39
N THR A 222 -13.69 1.48 9.86
CA THR A 222 -13.26 2.85 10.18
C THR A 222 -12.35 2.95 11.41
N THR A 223 -12.18 1.88 12.20
CA THR A 223 -11.23 1.88 13.31
C THR A 223 -9.83 1.72 12.75
N PRO A 224 -8.93 2.66 13.09
CA PRO A 224 -7.56 2.56 12.64
C PRO A 224 -6.88 1.27 13.11
N LYS A 225 -6.55 0.39 12.16
CA LYS A 225 -5.77 -0.84 12.43
C LYS A 225 -4.27 -0.51 12.40
N ASN A 226 -3.49 -1.11 13.29
CA ASN A 226 -2.02 -0.96 13.36
C ASN A 226 -1.53 0.47 13.67
N VAL A 227 -2.33 1.27 14.37
CA VAL A 227 -1.88 2.57 14.86
C VAL A 227 -0.97 2.37 16.07
N ARG A 228 0.33 2.55 15.85
CA ARG A 228 1.32 2.54 16.94
C ARG A 228 1.49 3.94 17.49
N ASN A 229 1.65 4.05 18.81
CA ASN A 229 2.08 5.27 19.46
C ASN A 229 3.63 5.28 19.55
N TYR A 230 4.23 6.45 19.40
CA TYR A 230 5.67 6.67 19.54
C TYR A 230 5.91 8.15 19.84
N THR A 231 7.00 8.44 20.57
CA THR A 231 7.25 9.74 21.25
C THR A 231 7.20 10.96 20.33
N TYR A 232 7.55 10.80 19.05
CA TYR A 232 7.61 11.87 18.05
C TYR A 232 6.44 11.86 17.05
N LYS A 233 5.40 11.06 17.29
CA LYS A 233 4.27 10.92 16.35
C LYS A 233 3.48 12.22 16.18
N SER A 234 3.21 12.90 17.29
CA SER A 234 2.47 14.17 17.35
C SER A 234 3.35 15.40 17.13
N TYR A 235 4.66 15.23 16.92
CA TYR A 235 5.56 16.36 16.72
C TYR A 235 5.16 17.16 15.47
N THR A 236 4.98 18.47 15.61
CA THR A 236 4.73 19.37 14.47
C THR A 236 6.03 20.07 14.09
N PRO A 237 6.59 19.82 12.89
CA PRO A 237 7.81 20.48 12.45
C PRO A 237 7.63 21.99 12.23
N THR A 238 8.72 22.74 12.37
CA THR A 238 8.76 24.18 12.05
C THR A 238 8.73 24.42 10.54
N ALA A 239 8.47 25.66 10.11
CA ALA A 239 8.50 26.02 8.68
C ALA A 239 9.88 25.72 8.03
N GLU A 240 10.97 25.98 8.76
CA GLU A 240 12.33 25.67 8.32
C GLU A 240 12.56 24.16 8.18
N GLU A 241 12.13 23.37 9.17
CA GLU A 241 12.23 21.91 9.14
C GLU A 241 11.43 21.30 7.98
N LEU A 242 10.25 21.87 7.66
CA LEU A 242 9.45 21.49 6.50
C LEU A 242 10.13 21.87 5.18
N ALA A 243 10.76 23.04 5.10
CA ALA A 243 11.51 23.47 3.92
C ALA A 243 12.71 22.54 3.66
N ASN A 244 13.45 22.18 4.70
CA ASN A 244 14.54 21.20 4.61
C ASN A 244 14.02 19.85 4.14
N LEU A 245 12.91 19.37 4.72
CA LEU A 245 12.32 18.10 4.31
C LEU A 245 11.88 18.12 2.85
N ARG A 246 11.28 19.22 2.38
CA ARG A 246 10.81 19.37 1.01
C ARG A 246 11.96 19.30 0.01
N LYS A 247 13.12 19.88 0.34
CA LYS A 247 14.33 19.77 -0.48
C LYS A 247 14.92 18.36 -0.43
N TRP A 248 14.99 17.72 0.75
CA TRP A 248 15.53 16.37 0.89
C TRP A 248 14.68 15.30 0.20
N LYS A 249 13.35 15.38 0.33
CA LYS A 249 12.37 14.45 -0.26
C LYS A 249 11.72 15.03 -1.53
N ALA A 250 12.45 15.81 -2.33
CA ALA A 250 11.87 16.59 -3.43
C ALA A 250 11.00 15.75 -4.39
N VAL A 251 11.45 14.55 -4.75
CA VAL A 251 10.71 13.61 -5.60
C VAL A 251 9.38 13.17 -4.98
N ASP A 252 9.39 12.72 -3.71
CA ASP A 252 8.16 12.29 -3.02
C ASP A 252 7.17 13.46 -2.81
N TYR A 253 7.66 14.69 -2.59
CA TYR A 253 6.80 15.88 -2.55
C TYR A 253 6.20 16.19 -3.92
N ARG A 254 7.01 16.13 -4.98
CA ARG A 254 6.53 16.37 -6.34
C ARG A 254 5.46 15.35 -6.73
N LEU A 255 5.68 14.09 -6.38
CA LEU A 255 4.73 12.99 -6.55
C LEU A 255 3.42 13.30 -5.81
N TYR A 256 3.48 13.61 -4.51
CA TYR A 256 2.30 13.90 -3.69
C TYR A 256 1.52 15.10 -4.22
N ASP A 257 2.19 16.21 -4.51
CA ASP A 257 1.56 17.43 -5.02
C ASP A 257 0.82 17.18 -6.34
N THR A 258 1.42 16.42 -7.25
CA THR A 258 0.82 16.06 -8.55
C THR A 258 -0.43 15.23 -8.38
N PHE A 259 -0.36 14.15 -7.59
CA PHE A 259 -1.50 13.27 -7.42
C PHE A 259 -2.57 13.81 -6.49
N ASN A 260 -2.23 14.72 -5.57
CA ASN A 260 -3.22 15.52 -4.85
C ASN A 260 -4.03 16.39 -5.80
N ARG A 261 -3.38 17.17 -6.67
CA ARG A 261 -4.08 17.94 -7.71
C ARG A 261 -4.89 17.05 -8.64
N SER A 262 -4.35 15.89 -9.04
CA SER A 262 -5.03 14.94 -9.92
C SER A 262 -6.31 14.38 -9.27
N LEU A 263 -6.27 14.02 -7.99
CA LEU A 263 -7.45 13.56 -7.24
C LEU A 263 -8.56 14.63 -7.27
N TRP A 264 -8.26 15.85 -6.86
CA TRP A 264 -9.26 16.93 -6.79
C TRP A 264 -9.78 17.33 -8.17
N ARG A 265 -8.94 17.31 -9.21
CA ARG A 265 -9.37 17.51 -10.60
C ARG A 265 -10.36 16.44 -11.04
N LYS A 266 -10.09 15.17 -10.73
CA LYS A 266 -11.01 14.05 -11.06
C LYS A 266 -12.33 14.14 -10.29
N ILE A 267 -12.29 14.55 -9.02
CA ILE A 267 -13.48 14.79 -8.18
C ILE A 267 -14.32 15.93 -8.76
N ALA A 268 -13.70 17.07 -9.10
CA ALA A 268 -14.41 18.19 -9.71
C ALA A 268 -15.13 17.79 -11.02
N GLY A 269 -14.56 16.85 -11.78
CA GLY A 269 -15.17 16.29 -12.98
C GLY A 269 -16.32 15.30 -12.75
N GLN A 270 -16.61 14.89 -11.51
CA GLN A 270 -17.68 13.92 -11.22
C GLN A 270 -19.09 14.55 -11.22
N GLY A 271 -19.19 15.88 -11.07
CA GLY A 271 -20.45 16.59 -10.88
C GLY A 271 -20.73 16.91 -9.41
N PRO A 272 -21.70 17.80 -9.13
CA PRO A 272 -21.98 18.27 -7.78
C PRO A 272 -22.49 17.15 -6.86
N ASP A 273 -23.17 16.15 -7.43
CA ASP A 273 -23.76 14.99 -6.74
C ASP A 273 -22.74 14.13 -5.96
N PHE A 274 -21.45 14.28 -6.29
CA PHE A 274 -20.34 13.60 -5.62
C PHE A 274 -20.29 13.91 -4.13
N TYR A 275 -20.53 15.16 -3.72
CA TYR A 275 -20.43 15.54 -2.32
C TYR A 275 -21.62 15.03 -1.50
N GLN A 276 -22.81 14.91 -2.11
CA GLN A 276 -23.95 14.21 -1.50
C GLN A 276 -23.66 12.71 -1.37
N GLU A 277 -23.05 12.08 -2.38
CA GLU A 277 -22.59 10.69 -2.28
C GLU A 277 -21.58 10.52 -1.15
N LEU A 278 -20.60 11.41 -1.07
CA LEU A 278 -19.55 11.35 -0.05
C LEU A 278 -20.13 11.46 1.36
N HIS A 279 -21.08 12.36 1.58
CA HIS A 279 -21.78 12.46 2.85
C HIS A 279 -22.53 11.16 3.18
N TYR A 280 -23.31 10.64 2.23
CA TYR A 280 -24.01 9.37 2.38
C TYR A 280 -23.05 8.20 2.68
N TYR A 281 -21.94 8.12 1.95
CA TYR A 281 -20.90 7.11 2.11
C TYR A 281 -20.30 7.15 3.52
N ARG A 282 -19.95 8.34 4.02
CA ARG A 282 -19.35 8.50 5.36
C ARG A 282 -20.29 8.01 6.47
N GLU A 283 -21.55 8.41 6.42
CA GLU A 283 -22.55 7.98 7.39
C GLU A 283 -22.78 6.47 7.34
N LEU A 284 -22.93 5.92 6.14
CA LEU A 284 -23.10 4.49 5.94
C LEU A 284 -21.89 3.70 6.43
N ASN A 285 -20.68 4.11 6.07
CA ASN A 285 -19.44 3.43 6.42
C ASN A 285 -19.22 3.43 7.94
N LYS A 286 -19.52 4.55 8.60
CA LYS A 286 -19.50 4.66 10.07
C LYS A 286 -20.51 3.71 10.71
N ASN A 287 -21.75 3.68 10.22
CA ASN A 287 -22.82 2.83 10.74
C ASN A 287 -22.50 1.34 10.58
N VAL A 288 -22.06 0.92 9.39
CA VAL A 288 -21.65 -0.47 9.12
C VAL A 288 -20.47 -0.87 9.99
N SER A 289 -19.45 -0.02 10.11
CA SER A 289 -18.29 -0.31 10.94
C SER A 289 -18.64 -0.40 12.43
N TRP A 290 -19.55 0.43 12.93
CA TRP A 290 -20.05 0.35 14.30
C TRP A 290 -20.88 -0.92 14.55
N PHE A 291 -21.82 -1.23 13.66
CA PHE A 291 -22.62 -2.45 13.71
C PHE A 291 -21.75 -3.72 13.77
N CYS A 292 -20.75 -3.82 12.87
CA CYS A 292 -19.87 -4.97 12.78
C CYS A 292 -18.95 -5.15 13.99
N ARG A 293 -18.62 -4.08 14.73
CA ARG A 293 -17.80 -4.16 15.94
C ARG A 293 -18.61 -4.30 17.22
N GLY A 294 -19.84 -3.80 17.23
CA GLY A 294 -20.71 -3.78 18.39
C GLY A 294 -21.75 -4.90 18.33
N GLU A 295 -22.92 -4.58 17.79
CA GLU A 295 -24.12 -5.40 17.88
C GLU A 295 -23.96 -6.78 17.23
N GLN A 296 -23.35 -6.84 16.05
CA GLN A 296 -23.18 -8.10 15.32
C GLN A 296 -22.33 -9.10 16.13
N ARG A 297 -21.28 -8.63 16.81
CA ARG A 297 -20.44 -9.49 17.66
C ARG A 297 -21.21 -10.07 18.85
N ARG A 298 -22.18 -9.32 19.39
CA ARG A 298 -23.02 -9.74 20.52
C ARG A 298 -24.17 -10.65 20.07
N LYS A 299 -24.70 -10.43 18.87
CA LYS A 299 -25.85 -11.15 18.32
C LYS A 299 -25.54 -11.68 16.91
N PRO A 300 -24.95 -12.87 16.76
CA PRO A 300 -24.49 -13.38 15.46
C PRO A 300 -25.56 -13.53 14.38
N ARG A 301 -26.84 -13.65 14.76
CA ARG A 301 -27.99 -13.73 13.83
C ARG A 301 -28.55 -12.36 13.42
N LEU A 302 -28.14 -11.28 14.10
CA LEU A 302 -28.58 -9.93 13.76
C LEU A 302 -27.99 -9.51 12.42
N LYS A 303 -28.83 -8.90 11.59
CA LYS A 303 -28.48 -8.38 10.27
C LYS A 303 -28.85 -6.91 10.19
N LEU A 304 -28.05 -6.12 9.49
CA LEU A 304 -28.35 -4.72 9.19
C LEU A 304 -28.76 -4.63 7.72
N THR A 305 -30.01 -4.22 7.46
CA THR A 305 -30.51 -3.97 6.10
C THR A 305 -30.27 -2.52 5.73
N VAL A 306 -29.43 -2.28 4.72
CA VAL A 306 -29.23 -0.96 4.12
C VAL A 306 -30.27 -0.79 3.03
N LYS A 307 -31.20 0.16 3.21
CA LYS A 307 -32.30 0.41 2.25
C LYS A 307 -31.77 1.04 0.96
N THR A 308 -32.54 0.88 -0.12
CA THR A 308 -32.27 1.54 -1.40
C THR A 308 -32.16 3.05 -1.25
N SER A 309 -31.19 3.64 -1.96
CA SER A 309 -30.99 5.08 -2.09
C SER A 309 -30.63 5.44 -3.54
N GLN A 310 -30.46 6.74 -3.81
CA GLN A 310 -29.96 7.18 -5.13
C GLN A 310 -28.50 6.73 -5.40
N TRP A 311 -27.76 6.21 -4.41
CA TRP A 311 -26.36 5.81 -4.55
C TRP A 311 -26.14 4.31 -4.44
N SER A 312 -27.11 3.57 -3.90
CA SER A 312 -26.99 2.12 -3.69
C SER A 312 -28.34 1.41 -3.81
N PRO A 313 -28.41 0.21 -4.42
CA PRO A 313 -29.52 -0.70 -4.19
C PRO A 313 -29.55 -1.15 -2.72
N GLN A 314 -30.64 -1.79 -2.31
CA GLN A 314 -30.73 -2.43 -1.01
C GLN A 314 -29.74 -3.61 -0.89
N PHE A 315 -29.07 -3.74 0.26
CA PHE A 315 -28.22 -4.88 0.58
C PHE A 315 -28.23 -5.18 2.08
N VAL A 316 -27.68 -6.32 2.46
CA VAL A 316 -27.71 -6.83 3.84
C VAL A 316 -26.29 -7.03 4.35
N ILE A 317 -26.01 -6.47 5.53
CA ILE A 317 -24.79 -6.71 6.30
C ILE A 317 -25.06 -7.80 7.32
N ASP A 318 -24.38 -8.93 7.16
CA ASP A 318 -24.48 -10.09 8.04
C ASP A 318 -23.17 -10.39 8.79
N ALA A 319 -23.15 -11.50 9.52
CA ALA A 319 -21.98 -11.93 10.26
C ALA A 319 -20.74 -12.19 9.40
N LYS A 320 -20.93 -12.70 8.18
CA LYS A 320 -19.84 -13.00 7.26
C LYS A 320 -19.21 -11.69 6.76
N TYR A 321 -20.04 -10.75 6.30
CA TYR A 321 -19.59 -9.43 5.87
C TYR A 321 -18.80 -8.73 6.98
N CYS A 322 -19.32 -8.75 8.21
CA CYS A 322 -18.66 -8.13 9.37
C CYS A 322 -17.33 -8.80 9.75
N LYS A 323 -17.22 -10.12 9.58
CA LYS A 323 -15.96 -10.84 9.75
C LYS A 323 -14.94 -10.41 8.69
N GLU A 324 -15.35 -10.25 7.44
CA GLU A 324 -14.46 -9.93 6.32
C GLU A 324 -13.97 -8.47 6.31
N ILE A 325 -14.84 -7.50 6.59
CA ILE A 325 -14.45 -6.08 6.70
C ILE A 325 -13.46 -5.84 7.86
N SER A 326 -13.61 -6.62 8.95
CA SER A 326 -12.71 -6.55 10.11
C SER A 326 -11.47 -7.44 9.96
N ALA A 327 -11.43 -8.36 8.99
CA ALA A 327 -10.33 -9.32 8.79
C ALA A 327 -8.98 -8.62 8.52
N ARG A 328 -7.89 -9.29 8.91
CA ARG A 328 -6.55 -8.90 8.47
C ARG A 328 -6.34 -9.43 7.07
N SER A 329 -5.48 -8.75 6.30
CA SER A 329 -5.18 -9.17 4.93
C SER A 329 -4.66 -10.62 4.84
N VAL A 330 -3.88 -11.07 5.83
CA VAL A 330 -3.39 -12.46 5.89
C VAL A 330 -4.52 -13.51 6.01
N ASP A 331 -5.65 -13.12 6.61
CA ASP A 331 -6.79 -14.02 6.82
C ASP A 331 -7.58 -14.18 5.51
N LEU A 332 -7.84 -13.07 4.80
CA LEU A 332 -8.48 -13.09 3.47
C LEU A 332 -7.58 -13.73 2.40
N MET A 333 -6.26 -13.52 2.48
CA MET A 333 -5.31 -14.22 1.60
C MET A 333 -5.36 -15.73 1.75
N ARG A 334 -5.57 -16.23 2.97
CA ARG A 334 -5.71 -17.67 3.19
C ARG A 334 -6.93 -18.23 2.45
N GLU A 335 -8.04 -17.50 2.44
CA GLU A 335 -9.24 -17.87 1.71
C GLU A 335 -9.01 -17.89 0.19
N ILE A 336 -8.41 -16.82 -0.35
CA ILE A 336 -8.04 -16.70 -1.76
C ILE A 336 -7.15 -17.88 -2.19
N ARG A 337 -6.13 -18.21 -1.38
CA ARG A 337 -5.18 -19.30 -1.67
C ARG A 337 -5.83 -20.67 -1.63
N ARG A 338 -6.78 -20.89 -0.71
CA ARG A 338 -7.52 -22.15 -0.62
C ARG A 338 -8.30 -22.43 -1.90
N LYS A 339 -8.84 -21.39 -2.55
CA LYS A 339 -9.54 -21.52 -3.85
C LYS A 339 -8.58 -21.87 -4.99
N ALA A 340 -7.33 -21.39 -4.94
CA ALA A 340 -6.32 -21.62 -5.97
C ALA A 340 -5.58 -22.98 -5.84
N SER A 341 -5.97 -23.84 -4.88
CA SER A 341 -5.48 -25.21 -4.71
C SER A 341 -3.95 -25.39 -4.69
N PHE A 342 -3.19 -24.40 -4.23
CA PHE A 342 -1.73 -24.49 -4.14
C PHE A 342 -1.23 -24.54 -2.69
N LYS A 343 -0.14 -25.29 -2.47
CA LYS A 343 0.50 -25.41 -1.16
C LYS A 343 1.47 -24.26 -0.94
N VAL A 344 1.28 -23.52 0.15
CA VAL A 344 2.18 -22.45 0.57
C VAL A 344 3.46 -23.04 1.18
N ASP A 345 4.62 -22.76 0.60
CA ASP A 345 5.92 -23.04 1.23
C ASP A 345 6.51 -21.76 1.83
N THR A 346 6.41 -21.63 3.14
CA THR A 346 6.87 -20.44 3.88
C THR A 346 8.39 -20.32 3.97
N ARG A 347 9.16 -21.34 3.57
CA ARG A 347 10.62 -21.27 3.50
C ARG A 347 11.09 -20.27 2.43
N TRP A 348 10.35 -20.20 1.32
CA TRP A 348 10.57 -19.29 0.21
C TRP A 348 9.86 -17.95 0.38
N GLN A 349 9.44 -17.64 1.61
CA GLN A 349 8.90 -16.32 1.90
C GLN A 349 9.99 -15.26 1.76
N ILE A 350 9.67 -14.21 0.99
CA ILE A 350 10.50 -13.01 0.88
C ILE A 350 10.68 -12.38 2.26
N VAL A 351 11.93 -12.07 2.61
CA VAL A 351 12.29 -11.41 3.86
C VAL A 351 11.67 -10.02 3.87
N MET A 352 10.96 -9.70 4.96
CA MET A 352 10.34 -8.37 5.06
C MET A 352 11.42 -7.27 5.04
N PRO A 353 11.18 -6.13 4.37
CA PRO A 353 12.14 -5.03 4.28
C PRO A 353 12.70 -4.57 5.63
N VAL A 354 11.85 -4.50 6.67
CA VAL A 354 12.26 -4.15 8.04
C VAL A 354 13.31 -5.11 8.63
N ASN A 355 13.31 -6.38 8.24
CA ASN A 355 14.28 -7.35 8.72
C ASN A 355 15.63 -7.17 8.02
N ASN A 356 15.63 -6.90 6.70
CA ASN A 356 16.86 -6.58 5.97
C ASN A 356 17.47 -5.25 6.45
N VAL A 357 16.66 -4.22 6.72
CA VAL A 357 17.16 -2.96 7.32
C VAL A 357 17.75 -3.21 8.71
N ARG A 358 17.14 -4.07 9.54
CA ARG A 358 17.74 -4.47 10.82
C ARG A 358 19.03 -5.26 10.66
N ALA A 359 19.16 -6.08 9.61
CA ALA A 359 20.40 -6.79 9.34
C ALA A 359 21.53 -5.79 9.07
N ILE A 360 21.28 -4.78 8.21
CA ILE A 360 22.21 -3.69 7.91
C ILE A 360 22.62 -2.93 9.17
N ILE A 361 21.66 -2.53 10.02
CA ILE A 361 21.95 -1.85 11.30
C ILE A 361 22.90 -2.68 12.19
N ASN A 362 22.83 -4.01 12.11
CA ASN A 362 23.65 -4.92 12.91
C ASN A 362 24.90 -5.43 12.15
N GLY A 363 25.26 -4.84 11.01
CA GLY A 363 26.41 -5.26 10.20
C GLY A 363 26.28 -6.67 9.61
N ARG A 364 25.05 -7.14 9.35
CA ARG A 364 24.76 -8.47 8.78
C ARG A 364 24.34 -8.37 7.32
N PRO A 365 24.60 -9.41 6.51
CA PRO A 365 24.12 -9.47 5.13
C PRO A 365 22.60 -9.49 5.04
N THR A 366 22.09 -9.15 3.86
CA THR A 366 20.66 -9.12 3.53
C THR A 366 20.31 -10.30 2.63
N PHE A 367 19.05 -10.74 2.68
CA PHE A 367 18.62 -11.97 2.01
C PHE A 367 17.30 -11.78 1.26
N LYS A 368 17.12 -12.54 0.18
CA LYS A 368 15.84 -12.58 -0.53
C LYS A 368 14.84 -13.39 0.26
N TYR A 369 15.21 -14.61 0.67
CA TYR A 369 14.29 -15.57 1.28
C TYR A 369 14.65 -15.90 2.74
N ASN A 370 13.61 -16.18 3.53
CA ASN A 370 13.76 -16.56 4.94
C ASN A 370 14.66 -17.81 5.13
N ILE A 371 14.65 -18.76 4.18
CA ILE A 371 15.51 -19.94 4.26
C ILE A 371 17.00 -19.59 4.17
N GLU A 372 17.37 -18.60 3.36
CA GLU A 372 18.75 -18.14 3.20
C GLU A 372 19.23 -17.46 4.49
N GLN A 373 18.40 -16.57 5.04
CA GLN A 373 18.67 -15.93 6.32
C GLN A 373 18.87 -16.96 7.44
N LYS A 374 17.98 -17.95 7.55
CA LYS A 374 18.08 -19.01 8.58
C LYS A 374 19.34 -19.85 8.43
N ARG A 375 19.74 -20.17 7.19
CA ARG A 375 20.98 -20.91 6.92
C ARG A 375 22.22 -20.13 7.37
N TYR A 376 22.27 -18.84 7.06
CA TYR A 376 23.32 -17.95 7.55
C TYR A 376 23.37 -17.90 9.08
N GLU A 377 22.23 -17.67 9.74
CA GLU A 377 22.14 -17.62 11.20
C GLU A 377 22.58 -18.94 11.87
N ALA A 378 22.27 -20.09 11.27
CA ALA A 378 22.71 -21.38 11.76
C ALA A 378 24.23 -21.59 11.60
N ALA A 379 24.81 -21.16 10.47
CA ALA A 379 26.24 -21.24 10.21
C ALA A 379 27.05 -20.32 11.15
N SER A 380 26.57 -19.10 11.39
CA SER A 380 27.21 -18.14 12.31
C SER A 380 27.18 -18.59 13.78
N LYS A 381 26.18 -19.39 14.19
CA LYS A 381 26.13 -19.96 15.54
C LYS A 381 27.17 -21.07 15.74
N LYS A 382 27.43 -21.86 14.71
CA LYS A 382 28.44 -22.95 14.75
C LYS A 382 29.88 -22.44 14.78
N THR A 383 30.12 -21.19 14.38
CA THR A 383 31.45 -20.58 14.28
C THR A 383 31.80 -19.68 15.47
N LYS A 384 30.87 -19.43 16.42
CA LYS A 384 31.23 -18.81 17.70
C LYS A 384 31.81 -19.88 18.63
N PRO A 385 33.07 -19.77 19.08
CA PRO A 385 33.61 -20.66 20.11
C PRO A 385 32.71 -20.60 21.35
N GLU A 386 32.43 -21.75 21.96
CA GLU A 386 31.88 -21.77 23.32
C GLU A 386 32.90 -21.07 24.23
N GLN A 387 32.61 -19.83 24.62
CA GLN A 387 33.18 -19.28 25.85
C GLN A 387 32.54 -20.06 27.00
N LYS A 388 33.14 -21.21 27.32
CA LYS A 388 32.94 -21.89 28.59
C LYS A 388 33.77 -21.13 29.61
N GLU A 389 33.09 -20.61 30.63
CA GLU A 389 33.66 -20.11 31.89
C GLU A 389 34.56 -21.15 32.57
#